data_AF-S7W6S9-F1
#
_entry.id   AF-S7W6S9-F1
#
_cell.length_a   1.000
_cell.length_b   1.000
_cell.length_c   1.000
_cell.angle_alpha   90.00
_cell.angle_beta   90.00
_cell.angle_gamma   90.00
#
_symmetry.space_group_name_H-M   'P 1'
#
loop_
_entity.id
_entity.type
_entity.pdbx_description
1 polymer ?
#
loop_
_entity_poly.entity_id
_entity_poly.type
_entity_poly.pdbx_seq_one_letter_code
_entity_poly.pdbx_strand_id
1 'polypeptide(L)'
;MQPSFSQQFTTELERKFKLTKLKSQLKKNIEDLSITEKALYAALKEVVAPPLTTLHIKAPFVFGTASKRMSVTNFGKISVDPFYHTENVIYPIGYTAKRKYKKIGINNDNRMDTTDIHNDDVNHNNVSNKDRVFYICKIVEKPDLFDIKSSENDRWVGIDAWERFKKDLNITEFHSIEEFYGLDNISVQSKIEASYDVSKLKKYKPVMKRFDNCNLIRE
;
A
#
# COMPACT_ATOMS: atom_id res chain seq x y z
N MET A 1 48.70 16.88 -25.04
CA MET A 1 49.17 17.85 -24.03
C MET A 1 48.16 17.86 -22.88
N GLN A 2 48.58 17.57 -21.65
CA GLN A 2 47.67 17.65 -20.51
C GLN A 2 47.52 19.12 -20.08
N PRO A 3 46.28 19.58 -19.76
CA PRO A 3 46.06 20.95 -19.31
C PRO A 3 46.79 21.16 -17.99
N SER A 4 47.39 22.35 -17.83
CA SER A 4 48.12 22.69 -16.62
C SER A 4 47.18 22.70 -15.42
N PHE A 5 47.72 22.45 -14.22
CA PHE A 5 46.95 22.50 -12.98
C PHE A 5 46.14 23.80 -12.83
N SER A 6 46.71 24.93 -13.22
CA SER A 6 46.03 26.24 -13.21
C SER A 6 44.83 26.31 -14.17
N GLN A 7 44.92 25.66 -15.35
CA GLN A 7 43.80 25.57 -16.30
C GLN A 7 42.68 24.65 -15.79
N GLN A 8 43.04 23.52 -15.18
CA GLN A 8 42.07 22.62 -14.55
C GLN A 8 41.35 23.28 -13.37
N PHE A 9 42.09 24.01 -12.53
CA PHE A 9 41.53 24.70 -11.37
C PHE A 9 40.54 25.81 -11.76
N THR A 10 40.89 26.64 -12.74
CA THR A 10 40.01 27.72 -13.24
C THR A 10 38.73 27.16 -13.87
N THR A 11 38.84 26.10 -14.66
CA THR A 11 37.69 25.45 -15.30
C THR A 11 36.74 24.83 -14.26
N GLU A 12 37.27 24.17 -13.23
CA GLU A 12 36.43 23.58 -12.18
C GLU A 12 35.78 24.65 -11.29
N LEU A 13 36.45 25.78 -11.07
CA LEU A 13 35.89 26.92 -10.34
C LEU A 13 34.72 27.55 -11.11
N GLU A 14 34.87 27.78 -12.41
CA GLU A 14 33.78 28.25 -13.28
C GLU A 14 32.60 27.27 -13.31
N ARG A 15 32.88 25.96 -13.36
CA ARG A 15 31.86 24.91 -13.32
C ARG A 15 31.07 24.96 -12.02
N LYS A 16 31.75 25.08 -10.87
CA LYS A 16 31.10 25.21 -9.56
C LYS A 16 30.25 26.48 -9.47
N PHE A 17 30.72 27.59 -10.01
CA PHE A 17 29.96 28.84 -10.02
C PHE A 17 28.67 28.71 -10.85
N LYS A 18 28.76 28.13 -12.06
CA LYS A 18 27.59 27.84 -12.91
C LYS A 18 26.59 26.92 -12.22
N LEU A 19 27.05 25.84 -11.59
CA LEU A 19 26.20 24.90 -10.85
C LEU A 19 25.50 25.57 -9.66
N THR A 20 26.19 26.46 -8.95
CA THR A 20 25.62 27.18 -7.81
C THR A 20 24.51 28.13 -8.26
N LYS A 21 24.73 28.85 -9.37
CA LYS A 21 23.72 29.71 -9.98
C LYS A 21 22.50 28.92 -10.45
N LEU A 22 22.71 27.77 -11.10
CA LEU A 22 21.62 26.89 -11.55
C LEU A 22 20.81 26.34 -10.37
N LYS A 23 21.49 25.88 -9.30
CA LYS A 23 20.85 25.40 -8.08
C LYS A 23 19.99 26.47 -7.41
N SER A 24 20.47 27.71 -7.37
CA SER A 24 19.72 28.85 -6.85
C SER A 24 18.46 29.13 -7.69
N GLN A 25 18.57 29.10 -9.01
CA GLN A 25 17.43 29.26 -9.92
C GLN A 25 16.38 28.15 -9.76
N LEU A 26 16.81 26.89 -9.71
CA LEU A 26 15.92 25.74 -9.48
C LEU A 26 15.18 25.85 -8.16
N LYS A 27 15.86 26.28 -7.09
CA LYS A 27 15.24 26.46 -5.78
C LYS A 27 14.14 27.53 -5.83
N LYS A 28 14.39 28.64 -6.53
CA LYS A 28 13.40 29.69 -6.73
C LYS A 28 12.19 29.18 -7.51
N ASN A 29 12.41 28.44 -8.60
CA ASN A 29 11.32 27.87 -9.39
C ASN A 29 10.45 26.90 -8.58
N ILE A 30 11.04 26.08 -7.71
CA ILE A 30 10.29 25.17 -6.82
C ILE A 30 9.42 25.95 -5.84
N GLU A 31 9.95 27.05 -5.29
CA GLU A 31 9.21 27.92 -4.38
C GLU A 31 8.04 28.60 -5.10
N ASP A 32 8.27 29.14 -6.30
CA ASP A 32 7.24 29.76 -7.14
C ASP A 32 6.14 28.75 -7.53
N LEU A 33 6.51 27.51 -7.86
CA LEU A 33 5.55 26.43 -8.15
C LEU A 33 4.74 26.04 -6.92
N SER A 34 5.35 25.99 -5.72
CA SER A 34 4.64 25.70 -4.47
C SER A 34 3.65 26.80 -4.10
N ILE A 35 3.98 28.07 -4.36
CA ILE A 35 3.07 29.20 -4.18
C ILE A 35 1.91 29.10 -5.18
N THR A 36 2.20 28.78 -6.44
CA THR A 36 1.18 28.62 -7.49
C THR A 36 0.22 27.47 -7.18
N GLU A 37 0.75 26.33 -6.74
CA GLU A 37 -0.04 25.17 -6.30
C GLU A 37 -1.00 25.56 -5.16
N LYS A 38 -0.50 26.26 -4.14
CA LYS A 38 -1.33 26.75 -3.02
C LYS A 38 -2.41 27.73 -3.48
N ALA A 39 -2.08 28.64 -4.39
CA ALA A 39 -3.03 29.60 -4.95
C ALA A 39 -4.13 28.89 -5.77
N LEU A 40 -3.76 27.86 -6.54
CA LEU A 40 -4.69 27.07 -7.32
C LEU A 40 -5.63 26.24 -6.43
N TYR A 41 -5.11 25.64 -5.35
CA TYR A 41 -5.94 24.99 -4.34
C TYR A 41 -6.90 25.97 -3.64
N ALA A 42 -6.46 27.19 -3.37
CA ALA A 42 -7.31 28.22 -2.79
C ALA A 42 -8.43 28.64 -3.76
N ALA A 43 -8.10 28.89 -5.03
CA ALA A 43 -9.08 29.25 -6.06
C ALA A 43 -10.09 28.13 -6.34
N LEU A 44 -9.63 26.87 -6.39
CA LEU A 44 -10.52 25.71 -6.55
C LEU A 44 -11.47 25.51 -5.36
N LYS A 45 -11.07 25.94 -4.16
CA LYS A 45 -11.90 25.90 -2.95
C LYS A 45 -13.06 26.91 -3.00
N GLU A 46 -12.95 27.98 -3.77
CA GLU A 46 -14.01 28.99 -3.93
C GLU A 46 -15.04 28.64 -5.01
N VAL A 47 -14.70 27.78 -5.97
CA VAL A 47 -15.58 27.43 -7.12
C VAL A 47 -16.54 26.26 -6.81
N VAL A 48 -16.31 25.50 -5.73
CA VAL A 48 -17.13 24.32 -5.37
C VAL A 48 -17.68 24.47 -3.94
N ALA A 49 -18.96 24.85 -3.80
CA ALA A 49 -19.73 24.73 -2.55
C ALA A 49 -20.14 23.27 -2.25
N PRO A 50 -20.58 22.87 -1.03
CA PRO A 50 -20.46 23.47 0.31
C PRO A 50 -19.37 22.71 1.12
N PRO A 51 -19.21 22.86 2.46
CA PRO A 51 -18.00 22.38 3.12
C PRO A 51 -17.94 20.85 3.07
N LEU A 52 -16.90 20.32 2.44
CA LEU A 52 -16.37 19.03 2.83
C LEU A 52 -16.07 19.18 4.32
N THR A 53 -16.96 18.66 5.16
CA THR A 53 -16.69 18.33 6.54
C THR A 53 -15.28 17.76 6.52
N THR A 54 -14.33 18.49 7.10
CA THR A 54 -13.00 17.99 7.39
C THR A 54 -13.25 16.68 8.10
N LEU A 55 -13.16 15.59 7.34
CA LEU A 55 -13.42 14.26 7.80
C LEU A 55 -12.41 14.13 8.92
N HIS A 56 -12.91 14.14 10.16
CA HIS A 56 -12.12 13.75 11.30
C HIS A 56 -11.34 12.54 10.82
N ILE A 57 -10.01 12.61 10.92
CA ILE A 57 -9.14 11.48 10.60
C ILE A 57 -9.57 10.41 11.61
N LYS A 58 -10.61 9.64 11.27
CA LYS A 58 -11.03 8.48 12.00
C LYS A 58 -9.79 7.62 11.97
N ALA A 59 -9.21 7.42 13.15
CA ALA A 59 -8.07 6.53 13.32
C ALA A 59 -8.31 5.27 12.49
N PRO A 60 -7.29 4.77 11.79
CA PRO A 60 -7.51 3.71 10.83
C PRO A 60 -8.03 2.47 11.55
N PHE A 61 -8.96 1.77 10.92
CA PHE A 61 -9.59 0.60 11.54
C PHE A 61 -8.59 -0.55 11.55
N VAL A 62 -8.23 -1.01 12.73
CA VAL A 62 -7.30 -2.15 12.88
C VAL A 62 -8.10 -3.44 12.93
N PHE A 63 -7.76 -4.39 12.07
CA PHE A 63 -8.39 -5.71 11.99
C PHE A 63 -7.35 -6.82 12.06
N GLY A 64 -7.82 -8.03 12.40
CA GLY A 64 -7.01 -9.25 12.43
C GLY A 64 -6.29 -9.49 13.75
N THR A 65 -5.74 -10.71 13.86
CA THR A 65 -4.91 -11.15 15.00
C THR A 65 -3.53 -10.50 14.96
N ALA A 66 -2.70 -10.69 15.99
CA ALA A 66 -1.35 -10.10 16.04
C ALA A 66 -0.49 -10.44 14.81
N SER A 67 -0.59 -11.66 14.28
CA SER A 67 0.17 -12.13 13.11
C SER A 67 -0.40 -11.64 11.78
N LYS A 68 -1.74 -11.53 11.66
CA LYS A 68 -2.44 -11.09 10.45
C LYS A 68 -3.03 -9.68 10.61
N ARG A 69 -2.42 -8.85 11.44
CA ARG A 69 -2.91 -7.49 11.70
C ARG A 69 -2.80 -6.62 10.46
N MET A 70 -3.84 -5.85 10.20
CA MET A 70 -3.89 -4.84 9.14
C MET A 70 -4.58 -3.58 9.64
N SER A 71 -4.38 -2.49 8.93
CA SER A 71 -4.98 -1.19 9.23
C SER A 71 -5.66 -0.66 7.97
N VAL A 72 -6.98 -0.62 7.96
CA VAL A 72 -7.78 -0.10 6.84
C VAL A 72 -7.92 1.41 7.02
N THR A 73 -7.43 2.16 6.04
CA THR A 73 -7.47 3.63 6.04
C THR A 73 -8.60 4.18 5.18
N ASN A 74 -9.03 3.43 4.16
CA ASN A 74 -10.13 3.80 3.28
C ASN A 74 -10.90 2.55 2.82
N PHE A 75 -12.23 2.56 2.94
CA PHE A 75 -13.07 1.46 2.45
C PHE A 75 -13.41 1.58 0.96
N GLY A 76 -13.13 2.72 0.32
CA GLY A 76 -13.37 2.92 -1.11
C GLY A 76 -14.84 3.11 -1.48
N LYS A 77 -15.13 3.03 -2.78
CA LYS A 77 -16.46 3.11 -3.38
C LYS A 77 -16.80 1.80 -4.08
N ILE A 78 -18.02 1.31 -3.86
CA ILE A 78 -18.47 0.04 -4.45
C ILE A 78 -18.99 0.29 -5.87
N SER A 79 -18.56 -0.56 -6.80
CA SER A 79 -19.01 -0.57 -8.20
C SER A 79 -19.90 -1.77 -8.46
N VAL A 80 -20.95 -1.57 -9.26
CA VAL A 80 -21.86 -2.64 -9.72
C VAL A 80 -21.25 -3.51 -10.82
N ASP A 81 -20.11 -3.10 -11.38
CA ASP A 81 -19.44 -3.85 -12.44
C ASP A 81 -18.97 -5.22 -11.91
N PRO A 82 -19.29 -6.34 -12.61
CA PRO A 82 -18.90 -7.70 -12.21
C PRO A 82 -17.40 -7.95 -12.04
N PHE A 83 -16.55 -7.03 -12.49
CA PHE A 83 -15.11 -7.09 -12.26
C PHE A 83 -14.72 -6.76 -10.82
N TYR A 84 -15.53 -5.98 -10.10
CA TYR A 84 -15.23 -5.52 -8.74
C TYR A 84 -15.92 -6.34 -7.66
N HIS A 85 -16.42 -7.52 -7.98
CA HIS A 85 -16.93 -8.44 -6.98
C HIS A 85 -16.92 -9.89 -7.48
N THR A 86 -16.54 -10.79 -6.58
CA THR A 86 -16.78 -12.23 -6.72
C THR A 86 -18.00 -12.62 -5.90
N GLU A 87 -18.24 -13.93 -5.79
CA GLU A 87 -19.25 -14.48 -4.89
C GLU A 87 -18.99 -14.12 -3.42
N ASN A 88 -17.72 -14.04 -3.03
CA ASN A 88 -17.32 -13.95 -1.62
C ASN A 88 -16.65 -12.63 -1.25
N VAL A 89 -16.23 -11.82 -2.22
CA VAL A 89 -15.45 -10.61 -1.95
C VAL A 89 -15.90 -9.48 -2.85
N ILE A 90 -16.11 -8.31 -2.26
CA ILE A 90 -16.24 -7.03 -2.97
C ILE A 90 -14.86 -6.37 -3.02
N TYR A 91 -14.51 -5.77 -4.16
CA TYR A 91 -13.30 -4.97 -4.37
C TYR A 91 -13.67 -3.49 -4.55
N PRO A 92 -13.79 -2.70 -3.46
CA PRO A 92 -14.20 -1.30 -3.58
C PRO A 92 -13.07 -0.44 -4.18
N ILE A 93 -13.37 0.37 -5.18
CA ILE A 93 -12.40 1.25 -5.84
C ILE A 93 -11.90 2.30 -4.84
N GLY A 94 -10.58 2.42 -4.71
CA GLY A 94 -9.93 3.31 -3.75
C GLY A 94 -9.84 2.73 -2.33
N TYR A 95 -10.24 1.48 -2.12
CA TYR A 95 -9.93 0.76 -0.88
C TYR A 95 -8.44 0.83 -0.61
N THR A 96 -8.06 1.12 0.64
CA THR A 96 -6.66 1.20 1.05
C THR A 96 -6.49 0.56 2.42
N ALA A 97 -5.57 -0.41 2.49
CA ALA A 97 -5.14 -1.03 3.72
C ALA A 97 -3.61 -0.98 3.85
N LYS A 98 -3.13 -0.99 5.08
CA LYS A 98 -1.70 -1.04 5.42
C LYS A 98 -1.43 -2.28 6.24
N ARG A 99 -0.42 -3.06 5.85
CA ARG A 99 0.01 -4.27 6.55
C ARG A 99 1.52 -4.23 6.80
N LYS A 100 1.95 -4.65 7.98
CA LYS A 100 3.38 -4.85 8.27
C LYS A 100 3.75 -6.30 7.96
N TYR A 101 4.75 -6.53 7.12
CA TYR A 101 5.13 -7.88 6.69
C TYR A 101 6.62 -7.96 6.30
N LYS A 102 7.12 -9.17 6.00
CA LYS A 102 8.54 -9.41 5.65
C LYS A 102 9.00 -8.52 4.48
N LYS A 103 10.25 -8.05 4.55
CA LYS A 103 10.91 -7.27 3.49
C LYS A 103 11.39 -8.19 2.36
N ILE A 104 11.45 -7.66 1.14
CA ILE A 104 12.03 -8.36 -0.02
C ILE A 104 13.53 -8.63 0.20
N GLY A 105 14.01 -9.78 -0.27
CA GLY A 105 15.44 -10.11 -0.23
C GLY A 105 15.93 -10.62 1.13
N ILE A 106 15.05 -10.81 2.10
CA ILE A 106 15.36 -11.60 3.30
C ILE A 106 15.16 -13.07 2.94
N ASN A 107 16.15 -13.63 2.24
CA ASN A 107 16.27 -15.06 2.12
C ASN A 107 16.72 -15.58 3.50
N ASN A 108 16.00 -16.59 4.02
CA ASN A 108 16.39 -17.27 5.25
C ASN A 108 17.66 -18.14 5.09
N ASP A 109 18.31 -18.09 3.94
CA ASP A 109 19.54 -18.81 3.67
C ASP A 109 20.73 -17.91 4.05
N ASN A 110 21.36 -18.24 5.17
CA ASN A 110 22.69 -17.78 5.63
C ASN A 110 22.82 -16.37 6.23
N ARG A 111 22.11 -16.08 7.33
CA ARG A 111 22.68 -15.19 8.37
C ARG A 111 23.54 -16.02 9.33
N MET A 112 24.73 -16.38 8.87
CA MET A 112 25.83 -16.71 9.75
C MET A 112 26.41 -15.38 10.26
N ASP A 113 25.77 -14.82 11.29
CA ASP A 113 26.40 -13.78 12.10
C ASP A 113 26.78 -14.45 13.42
N THR A 114 28.03 -14.88 13.47
CA THR A 114 28.69 -15.44 14.64
C THR A 114 28.75 -14.40 15.74
N THR A 115 27.81 -14.45 16.69
CA THR A 115 28.06 -14.13 18.11
C THR A 115 26.90 -14.67 18.94
N ASP A 116 27.26 -15.44 19.96
CA ASP A 116 26.48 -15.86 21.12
C ASP A 116 25.63 -17.13 20.96
N ILE A 117 26.37 -18.25 21.04
CA ILE A 117 25.88 -19.57 21.39
C ILE A 117 25.25 -19.50 22.79
N HIS A 118 23.94 -19.68 22.89
CA HIS A 118 23.29 -20.45 23.95
C HIS A 118 22.15 -21.27 23.31
N ASN A 119 22.24 -22.59 23.48
CA ASN A 119 21.27 -23.56 23.02
C ASN A 119 19.96 -23.42 23.80
N ASP A 120 18.84 -23.28 23.08
CA ASP A 120 17.63 -24.11 23.18
C ASP A 120 16.51 -23.49 22.30
N ASP A 121 15.71 -24.36 21.67
CA ASP A 121 14.57 -24.09 20.77
C ASP A 121 14.85 -23.64 19.32
N VAL A 122 15.00 -24.64 18.45
CA VAL A 122 14.87 -24.53 17.00
C VAL A 122 13.43 -24.12 16.64
N ASN A 123 13.21 -22.82 16.41
CA ASN A 123 11.98 -22.32 15.80
C ASN A 123 12.31 -21.44 14.58
N HIS A 124 12.15 -22.03 13.39
CA HIS A 124 12.71 -21.55 12.11
C HIS A 124 12.05 -20.29 11.51
N ASN A 125 11.24 -19.53 12.25
CA ASN A 125 10.38 -18.46 11.69
C ASN A 125 10.47 -17.09 12.38
N ASN A 126 11.46 -16.85 13.24
CA ASN A 126 11.58 -15.57 13.95
C ASN A 126 12.26 -14.49 13.10
N VAL A 127 11.58 -14.06 12.02
CA VAL A 127 11.91 -12.80 11.33
C VAL A 127 11.74 -11.66 12.34
N SER A 128 12.85 -11.02 12.70
CA SER A 128 12.86 -9.96 13.70
C SER A 128 11.95 -8.80 13.29
N ASN A 129 11.41 -8.04 14.25
CA ASN A 129 10.54 -6.90 13.93
C ASN A 129 11.23 -5.80 13.09
N LYS A 130 12.57 -5.81 13.04
CA LYS A 130 13.44 -4.93 12.22
C LYS A 130 13.45 -5.34 10.74
N ASP A 131 13.12 -6.60 10.45
CA ASP A 131 13.13 -7.21 9.12
C ASP A 131 11.75 -7.14 8.41
N ARG A 132 10.87 -6.27 8.90
CA ARG A 132 9.50 -6.11 8.41
C ARG A 132 9.22 -4.67 8.00
N VAL A 133 8.67 -4.51 6.80
CA VAL A 133 8.29 -3.23 6.19
C VAL A 133 6.78 -3.10 6.11
N PHE A 134 6.31 -1.89 5.79
CA PHE A 134 4.88 -1.69 5.53
C PHE A 134 4.56 -1.85 4.06
N TYR A 135 3.51 -2.59 3.78
CA TYR A 135 2.88 -2.67 2.46
C TYR A 135 1.56 -1.90 2.50
N ILE A 136 1.37 -1.06 1.50
CA ILE A 136 0.12 -0.36 1.22
C ILE A 136 -0.58 -1.15 0.11
N CYS A 137 -1.75 -1.68 0.43
CA CYS A 137 -2.57 -2.49 -0.46
C CYS A 137 -3.75 -1.62 -0.93
N LYS A 138 -3.93 -1.50 -2.25
CA LYS A 138 -4.99 -0.69 -2.84
C LYS A 138 -5.77 -1.45 -3.89
N ILE A 139 -7.08 -1.19 -3.92
CA ILE A 139 -7.92 -1.54 -5.06
C ILE A 139 -8.00 -0.34 -5.98
N VAL A 140 -7.61 -0.53 -7.24
CA VAL A 140 -7.54 0.52 -8.26
C VAL A 140 -8.57 0.28 -9.36
N GLU A 141 -8.76 1.28 -10.21
CA GLU A 141 -9.63 1.16 -11.37
C GLU A 141 -9.08 0.17 -12.41
N LYS A 142 -9.93 -0.25 -13.35
CA LYS A 142 -9.54 -1.09 -14.47
C LYS A 142 -8.45 -0.39 -15.29
N PRO A 143 -7.51 -1.14 -15.87
CA PRO A 143 -7.50 -2.60 -15.99
C PRO A 143 -6.84 -3.35 -14.82
N ASP A 144 -6.21 -2.65 -13.88
CA ASP A 144 -5.22 -3.27 -12.99
C ASP A 144 -5.80 -3.98 -11.77
N LEU A 145 -6.90 -3.48 -11.20
CA LEU A 145 -7.57 -3.98 -9.98
C LEU A 145 -6.73 -3.91 -8.69
N PHE A 146 -5.49 -4.38 -8.67
CA PHE A 146 -4.64 -4.48 -7.48
C PHE A 146 -3.37 -3.62 -7.59
N ASP A 147 -2.98 -2.97 -6.50
CA ASP A 147 -1.74 -2.21 -6.35
C ASP A 147 -1.16 -2.42 -4.94
N ILE A 148 -0.02 -3.12 -4.87
CA ILE A 148 0.76 -3.36 -3.66
C ILE A 148 2.00 -2.47 -3.73
N LYS A 149 2.20 -1.61 -2.74
CA LYS A 149 3.40 -0.77 -2.64
C LYS A 149 4.10 -0.95 -1.30
N SER A 150 5.38 -1.30 -1.33
CA SER A 150 6.27 -1.30 -0.17
C SER A 150 6.60 0.13 0.27
N SER A 151 6.84 0.32 1.58
CA SER A 151 7.43 1.57 2.09
C SER A 151 8.84 1.83 1.56
N GLU A 152 9.49 0.84 0.96
CA GLU A 152 10.82 0.93 0.35
C GLU A 152 10.79 1.17 -1.17
N ASN A 153 9.60 1.46 -1.73
CA ASN A 153 9.32 1.79 -3.13
C ASN A 153 9.13 0.64 -4.11
N ASP A 154 9.28 -0.62 -3.69
CA ASP A 154 8.84 -1.75 -4.51
C ASP A 154 7.33 -1.72 -4.76
N ARG A 155 6.90 -2.12 -5.96
CA ARG A 155 5.50 -2.01 -6.37
C ARG A 155 5.07 -3.12 -7.31
N TRP A 156 3.89 -3.69 -7.07
CA TRP A 156 3.25 -4.70 -7.89
C TRP A 156 1.85 -4.22 -8.24
N VAL A 157 1.57 -4.06 -9.53
CA VAL A 157 0.31 -3.50 -10.04
C VAL A 157 -0.22 -4.40 -11.15
N GLY A 158 -1.52 -4.67 -11.14
CA GLY A 158 -2.18 -5.50 -12.15
C GLY A 158 -2.93 -6.68 -11.54
N ILE A 159 -3.72 -7.37 -12.36
CA ILE A 159 -4.54 -8.51 -11.94
C ILE A 159 -3.64 -9.67 -11.45
N ASP A 160 -2.43 -9.77 -12.00
CA ASP A 160 -1.39 -10.73 -11.67
C ASP A 160 -0.44 -10.26 -10.55
N ALA A 161 -0.71 -9.10 -9.93
CA ALA A 161 0.16 -8.52 -8.90
C ALA A 161 0.41 -9.49 -7.74
N TRP A 162 -0.58 -10.32 -7.39
CA TRP A 162 -0.44 -11.30 -6.32
C TRP A 162 0.63 -12.35 -6.61
N GLU A 163 0.63 -12.93 -7.81
CA GLU A 163 1.57 -14.00 -8.15
C GLU A 163 3.01 -13.48 -8.20
N ARG A 164 3.21 -12.28 -8.73
CA ARG A 164 4.52 -11.61 -8.70
C ARG A 164 4.97 -11.30 -7.28
N PHE A 165 4.09 -10.71 -6.47
CA PHE A 165 4.36 -10.39 -5.08
C PHE A 165 4.67 -11.64 -4.25
N LYS A 166 3.87 -12.70 -4.40
CA LYS A 166 4.03 -13.99 -3.72
C LYS A 166 5.36 -14.65 -4.08
N LYS A 167 5.75 -14.60 -5.35
CA LYS A 167 7.02 -15.13 -5.84
C LYS A 167 8.21 -14.36 -5.28
N ASP A 168 8.19 -13.03 -5.34
CA ASP A 168 9.31 -12.19 -4.90
C ASP A 168 9.57 -12.28 -3.38
N LEU A 169 8.54 -12.60 -2.59
CA LEU A 169 8.60 -12.68 -1.13
C LEU A 169 8.50 -14.11 -0.57
N ASN A 170 8.39 -15.12 -1.44
CA ASN A 170 8.14 -16.52 -1.07
C ASN A 170 7.02 -16.65 -0.02
N ILE A 171 5.85 -16.08 -0.28
CA ILE A 171 4.74 -16.00 0.68
C ILE A 171 4.06 -17.36 0.81
N THR A 172 3.98 -17.88 2.05
CA THR A 172 3.32 -19.15 2.36
C THR A 172 2.17 -18.99 3.36
N GLU A 173 2.15 -17.89 4.10
CA GLU A 173 1.22 -17.66 5.22
C GLU A 173 -0.16 -17.10 4.78
N PHE A 174 -0.26 -16.67 3.53
CA PHE A 174 -1.46 -16.13 2.91
C PHE A 174 -1.76 -16.91 1.63
N HIS A 175 -3.01 -17.34 1.48
CA HIS A 175 -3.44 -18.15 0.34
C HIS A 175 -3.78 -17.28 -0.87
N SER A 176 -4.33 -16.09 -0.62
CA SER A 176 -4.79 -15.18 -1.67
C SER A 176 -4.50 -13.71 -1.37
N ILE A 177 -4.64 -12.88 -2.40
CA ILE A 177 -4.49 -11.43 -2.27
C ILE A 177 -5.59 -10.82 -1.41
N GLU A 178 -6.80 -11.38 -1.45
CA GLU A 178 -7.92 -10.95 -0.61
C GLU A 178 -7.59 -11.15 0.87
N GLU A 179 -6.95 -12.26 1.23
CA GLU A 179 -6.49 -12.52 2.60
C GLU A 179 -5.40 -11.53 3.02
N PHE A 180 -4.44 -11.28 2.12
CA PHE A 180 -3.37 -10.32 2.39
C PHE A 180 -3.91 -8.89 2.52
N TYR A 181 -4.87 -8.49 1.69
CA TYR A 181 -5.54 -7.19 1.77
C TYR A 181 -6.51 -7.14 2.95
N GLY A 182 -6.96 -8.31 3.42
CA GLY A 182 -8.02 -8.49 4.41
C GLY A 182 -9.41 -8.19 3.92
N LEU A 183 -9.62 -8.28 2.61
CA LEU A 183 -10.93 -8.23 2.02
C LEU A 183 -11.73 -9.50 2.34
N ASP A 184 -11.11 -10.60 2.75
CA ASP A 184 -11.85 -11.77 3.25
C ASP A 184 -12.26 -11.65 4.74
N ASN A 185 -11.76 -10.64 5.46
CA ASN A 185 -12.06 -10.45 6.86
C ASN A 185 -13.54 -10.09 7.06
N ILE A 186 -14.25 -10.88 7.86
CA ILE A 186 -15.69 -10.72 8.13
C ILE A 186 -16.03 -9.28 8.55
N SER A 187 -15.26 -8.69 9.48
CA SER A 187 -15.51 -7.35 9.97
C SER A 187 -15.26 -6.26 8.92
N VAL A 188 -14.29 -6.47 8.02
CA VAL A 188 -14.05 -5.59 6.87
C VAL A 188 -15.21 -5.70 5.90
N GLN A 189 -15.62 -6.91 5.53
CA GLN A 189 -16.75 -7.14 4.63
C GLN A 189 -18.05 -6.55 5.19
N SER A 190 -18.41 -6.79 6.46
CA SER A 190 -19.62 -6.21 7.05
C SER A 190 -19.61 -4.67 7.02
N LYS A 191 -18.45 -4.02 7.16
CA LYS A 191 -18.35 -2.56 7.01
C LYS A 191 -18.50 -2.09 5.56
N ILE A 192 -17.97 -2.85 4.60
CA ILE A 192 -18.15 -2.61 3.17
C ILE A 192 -19.64 -2.75 2.83
N GLU A 193 -20.30 -3.83 3.25
CA GLU A 193 -21.73 -4.06 3.05
C GLU A 193 -22.59 -2.95 3.67
N ALA A 194 -22.25 -2.47 4.88
CA ALA A 194 -23.00 -1.39 5.52
C ALA A 194 -22.93 -0.05 4.77
N SER A 195 -21.97 0.11 3.85
CA SER A 195 -21.79 1.33 3.07
C SER A 195 -22.58 1.35 1.75
N TYR A 196 -23.21 0.25 1.36
CA TYR A 196 -23.86 0.12 0.06
C TYR A 196 -24.95 -0.96 0.01
N ASP A 197 -25.93 -0.75 -0.85
CA ASP A 197 -26.96 -1.74 -1.14
C ASP A 197 -26.42 -2.90 -2.00
N VAL A 198 -25.93 -3.94 -1.33
CA VAL A 198 -25.33 -5.14 -1.95
C VAL A 198 -26.30 -5.97 -2.79
N SER A 199 -27.61 -5.72 -2.73
CA SER A 199 -28.60 -6.41 -3.58
C SER A 199 -28.36 -6.16 -5.08
N LYS A 200 -27.68 -5.06 -5.43
CA LYS A 200 -27.32 -4.68 -6.79
C LYS A 200 -26.12 -5.47 -7.35
N LEU A 201 -25.39 -6.21 -6.50
CA LEU A 201 -24.20 -6.96 -6.87
C LEU A 201 -24.58 -8.39 -7.28
N LYS A 202 -24.79 -8.61 -8.58
CA LYS A 202 -25.40 -9.84 -9.12
C LYS A 202 -24.73 -11.14 -8.69
N LYS A 203 -23.40 -11.15 -8.56
CA LYS A 203 -22.64 -12.37 -8.21
C LYS A 203 -22.42 -12.53 -6.70
N TYR A 204 -22.49 -11.44 -5.96
CA TYR A 204 -22.02 -11.37 -4.58
C TYR A 204 -23.04 -11.98 -3.61
N LYS A 205 -22.56 -12.82 -2.68
CA LYS A 205 -23.35 -13.36 -1.58
C LYS A 205 -23.07 -12.56 -0.31
N PRO A 206 -24.05 -11.89 0.30
CA PRO A 206 -23.86 -11.17 1.55
C PRO A 206 -23.32 -12.05 2.68
N VAL A 207 -22.46 -11.49 3.53
CA VAL A 207 -21.77 -12.18 4.63
C VAL A 207 -22.75 -12.96 5.51
N MET A 208 -23.85 -12.34 5.91
CA MET A 208 -24.86 -12.99 6.77
C MET A 208 -25.44 -14.25 6.13
N LYS A 209 -25.72 -14.20 4.82
CA LYS A 209 -26.28 -15.34 4.08
C LYS A 209 -25.29 -16.49 3.87
N ARG A 210 -24.00 -16.28 4.13
CA ARG A 210 -22.98 -17.35 4.02
C ARG A 210 -23.00 -18.27 5.23
N PHE A 211 -23.34 -17.74 6.41
CA PHE A 211 -23.34 -18.51 7.65
C PHE A 211 -24.61 -19.33 7.85
N ASP A 212 -25.72 -18.92 7.25
CA ASP A 212 -27.00 -19.66 7.32
C ASP A 212 -26.88 -21.10 6.78
N ASN A 213 -25.95 -21.35 5.85
CA ASN A 213 -25.68 -22.70 5.32
C ASN A 213 -24.79 -23.58 6.23
N CYS A 214 -24.10 -23.01 7.23
CA CYS A 214 -23.29 -23.79 8.16
C CYS A 214 -24.09 -24.38 9.32
N ASN A 215 -25.28 -23.85 9.62
CA ASN A 215 -26.13 -24.34 10.70
C ASN A 215 -27.06 -25.49 10.25
N LEU A 216 -27.16 -25.78 8.96
CA LEU A 216 -27.95 -26.90 8.41
C LEU A 216 -27.22 -28.26 8.42
N ILE A 217 -25.98 -28.33 8.92
CA ILE A 217 -25.20 -29.60 9.04
C ILE A 217 -25.17 -30.08 10.51
N ARG A 218 -26.02 -29.54 11.39
CA ARG A 218 -26.08 -29.89 12.82
C ARG A 218 -27.48 -30.20 13.35
N GLU A 219 -28.37 -30.70 12.48
CA GLU A 219 -29.59 -31.39 12.91
C GLU A 219 -29.59 -32.83 12.42
#